data_AF-A0A948WM93-F1
#
_entry.id   AF-A0A948WM93-F1
#
_cell.length_a   1.000
_cell.length_b   1.000
_cell.length_c   1.000
_cell.angle_alpha   90.00
_cell.angle_beta   90.00
_cell.angle_gamma   90.00
#
_symmetry.space_group_name_H-M   'P 1'
#
loop_
_entity.id
_entity.type
_entity.pdbx_description
1 polymer ?
#
loop_
_entity_poly.entity_id
_entity_poly.type
_entity_poly.pdbx_seq_one_letter_code
_entity_poly.pdbx_strand_id
1 'polypeptide(L)'
;NRTGRVFTGDRSADWLYRAMHKAGFANQPTSTHRGDGLELDGAWVTVAVKCAPPGNAPSPEERDACRPFLEREIALLADLRVVVCLGAFAYQAATDFFAVKPRPKFGHGVEVAAGQMTLLCSFHPSQQNTFTGKLTEPMIDAVFARAAELCA
;
A
#
# COMPACT_ATOMS: atom_id res chain seq x y z
N ASN A 1 -6.48 -10.93 10.70
CA ASN A 1 -5.34 -10.10 11.12
C ASN A 1 -5.18 -10.26 12.64
N ARG A 2 -4.07 -10.85 13.11
CA ARG A 2 -3.86 -11.17 14.55
C ARG A 2 -3.70 -9.91 15.42
N THR A 3 -3.16 -8.83 14.87
CA THR A 3 -2.78 -7.62 15.63
C THR A 3 -3.82 -6.50 15.54
N GLY A 4 -4.76 -6.60 14.59
CA GLY A 4 -5.83 -5.61 14.43
C GLY A 4 -5.41 -4.30 13.77
N ARG A 5 -4.18 -4.20 13.25
CA ARG A 5 -3.67 -3.08 12.45
C ARG A 5 -3.03 -3.60 11.17
N VAL A 6 -3.27 -2.92 10.04
CA VAL A 6 -2.80 -3.35 8.72
C VAL A 6 -1.26 -3.31 8.68
N PHE A 7 -0.63 -4.36 8.13
CA PHE A 7 0.82 -4.58 8.17
C PHE A 7 1.37 -4.41 9.60
N THR A 8 1.11 -5.35 10.51
CA THR A 8 1.60 -5.23 11.89
C THR A 8 1.87 -6.60 12.48
N GLY A 9 3.07 -6.80 13.00
CA GLY A 9 3.51 -8.06 13.60
C GLY A 9 3.91 -9.13 12.57
N ASP A 10 4.31 -8.72 11.36
CA ASP A 10 4.86 -9.58 10.31
C ASP A 10 6.03 -8.89 9.57
N ARG A 11 6.80 -9.68 8.81
CA ARG A 11 8.00 -9.22 8.08
C ARG A 11 7.70 -8.20 6.97
N SER A 12 6.49 -8.20 6.43
CA SER A 12 6.11 -7.23 5.40
C SER A 12 5.92 -5.84 6.02
N ALA A 13 5.43 -5.79 7.25
CA ALA A 13 5.34 -4.56 8.04
C ALA A 13 6.72 -3.90 8.24
N ASP A 14 7.74 -4.69 8.60
CA ASP A 14 9.10 -4.17 8.86
C ASP A 14 9.65 -3.40 7.65
N TRP A 15 9.39 -3.89 6.44
CA TRP A 15 9.82 -3.24 5.20
C TRP A 15 9.02 -1.98 4.88
N LEU A 16 7.70 -2.04 5.07
CA LEU A 16 6.80 -0.93 4.79
C LEU A 16 7.05 0.24 5.74
N TYR A 17 6.99 0.03 7.06
CA TYR A 17 7.09 1.11 8.03
C TYR A 17 8.51 1.68 8.12
N ARG A 18 9.56 0.88 7.86
CA ARG A 18 10.92 1.40 7.70
C ARG A 18 11.00 2.41 6.55
N ALA A 19 10.45 2.08 5.39
CA ALA A 19 10.45 2.97 4.22
C ALA A 19 9.58 4.22 4.46
N MET A 20 8.40 4.06 5.05
CA MET A 20 7.51 5.17 5.42
C MET A 20 8.18 6.13 6.42
N HIS A 21 8.83 5.61 7.46
CA HIS A 21 9.55 6.41 8.45
C HIS A 21 10.70 7.22 7.80
N LYS A 22 11.48 6.59 6.91
CA LYS A 22 12.54 7.31 6.17
C LYS A 22 11.99 8.43 5.30
N ALA A 23 10.79 8.28 4.75
CA ALA A 23 10.13 9.29 3.93
C ALA A 23 9.29 10.30 4.74
N GLY A 24 9.27 10.20 6.08
CA GLY A 24 8.54 11.11 6.96
C GLY A 24 7.05 10.81 7.15
N PHE A 25 6.55 9.67 6.64
CA PHE A 25 5.14 9.29 6.76
C PHE A 25 4.78 8.54 8.06
N ALA A 26 5.79 8.14 8.84
CA ALA A 26 5.61 7.40 10.10
C ALA A 26 6.59 7.93 11.15
N ASN A 27 6.16 7.97 12.42
CA ASN A 27 7.00 8.43 13.54
C ASN A 27 8.08 7.41 13.99
N GLN A 28 7.97 6.15 13.55
CA GLN A 28 8.90 5.09 13.88
C GLN A 28 8.98 4.04 12.76
N PRO A 29 10.10 3.29 12.64
CA PRO A 29 10.30 2.35 11.55
C PRO A 29 9.61 0.99 11.73
N THR A 30 8.97 0.74 12.88
CA THR A 30 8.44 -0.59 13.24
C THR A 30 6.96 -0.56 13.62
N SER A 31 6.30 -1.69 13.37
CA SER A 31 4.88 -1.92 13.65
C SER A 31 4.70 -3.34 14.18
N THR A 32 4.77 -3.49 15.50
CA THR A 32 4.82 -4.79 16.20
C THR A 32 3.46 -5.20 16.76
N HIS A 33 2.68 -4.25 17.29
CA HIS A 33 1.35 -4.47 17.86
C HIS A 33 0.57 -3.15 17.94
N ARG A 34 -0.76 -3.21 18.13
CA ARG A 34 -1.63 -2.02 18.05
C ARG A 34 -1.27 -0.88 19.00
N GLY A 35 -0.60 -1.17 20.12
CA GLY A 35 -0.23 -0.20 21.17
C GLY A 35 1.23 0.23 21.17
N ASP A 36 2.00 -0.01 20.11
CA ASP A 36 3.43 0.37 20.04
C ASP A 36 3.70 1.87 19.81
N GLY A 37 2.67 2.72 19.78
CA GLY A 37 2.84 4.15 19.56
C GLY A 37 3.16 4.55 18.12
N LEU A 38 3.05 3.63 17.15
CA LEU A 38 3.15 3.99 15.74
C LEU A 38 2.02 4.98 15.36
N GLU A 39 2.43 6.14 14.87
CA GLU A 39 1.59 7.18 14.31
C GLU A 39 2.03 7.45 12.86
N LEU A 40 1.04 7.72 12.01
CA LEU A 40 1.25 8.10 10.62
C LEU A 40 0.92 9.57 10.45
N ASP A 41 1.76 10.27 9.69
CA ASP A 41 1.56 11.67 9.32
C ASP A 41 1.47 11.78 7.80
N GLY A 42 0.45 12.47 7.30
CA GLY A 42 0.17 12.58 5.87
C GLY A 42 -0.03 11.25 5.13
N ALA A 43 -0.29 10.14 5.85
CA ALA A 43 -0.40 8.81 5.26
C ALA A 43 -1.50 7.96 5.88
N TRP A 44 -2.03 7.03 5.08
CA TRP A 44 -3.01 6.03 5.50
C TRP A 44 -2.67 4.68 4.86
N VAL A 45 -2.73 3.60 5.64
CA VAL A 45 -2.38 2.24 5.18
C VAL A 45 -3.61 1.36 5.22
N THR A 46 -3.95 0.78 4.07
CA THR A 46 -5.11 -0.11 3.94
C THR A 46 -4.90 -1.27 2.97
N VAL A 47 -5.90 -2.13 2.86
CA VAL A 47 -5.94 -3.32 2.01
C VAL A 47 -7.25 -3.40 1.23
N ALA A 48 -7.19 -3.98 0.03
CA ALA A 48 -8.36 -4.19 -0.82
C ALA A 48 -9.33 -5.24 -0.26
N VAL A 49 -8.83 -6.23 0.49
CA VAL A 49 -9.64 -7.22 1.21
C VAL A 49 -9.40 -7.07 2.70
N LYS A 50 -10.46 -6.88 3.49
CA LYS A 50 -10.38 -6.52 4.92
C LYS A 50 -10.18 -7.75 5.83
N CYS A 51 -10.46 -8.94 5.33
CA CYS A 51 -10.23 -10.21 6.01
C CYS A 51 -8.96 -10.89 5.50
N ALA A 52 -8.32 -11.72 6.33
CA ALA A 52 -7.15 -12.49 5.90
C ALA A 52 -7.63 -13.65 5.00
N PRO A 53 -7.25 -13.68 3.71
CA PRO A 53 -7.71 -14.72 2.80
C PRO A 53 -6.86 -16.00 2.96
N PRO A 54 -7.40 -17.18 2.61
CA PRO A 54 -6.63 -18.42 2.53
C PRO A 54 -5.38 -18.26 1.65
N GLY A 55 -4.23 -18.77 2.12
CA GLY A 55 -2.98 -18.72 1.37
C GLY A 55 -2.44 -17.31 1.06
N ASN A 56 -2.96 -16.25 1.69
CA ASN A 56 -2.67 -14.85 1.37
C ASN A 56 -2.96 -14.49 -0.11
N ALA A 57 -3.89 -15.20 -0.74
CA ALA A 57 -4.25 -15.02 -2.14
C ALA A 57 -5.75 -14.66 -2.25
N PRO A 58 -6.12 -13.38 -2.09
CA PRO A 58 -7.50 -12.96 -2.18
C PRO A 58 -8.06 -13.17 -3.60
N SER A 59 -9.33 -13.55 -3.68
CA SER A 59 -10.03 -13.67 -4.97
C SER A 59 -10.56 -12.31 -5.46
N PRO A 60 -10.85 -12.16 -6.77
CA PRO A 60 -11.58 -11.00 -7.27
C PRO A 60 -12.96 -10.82 -6.61
N GLU A 61 -13.65 -11.92 -6.28
CA GLU A 61 -14.95 -11.87 -5.59
C GLU A 61 -14.80 -11.30 -4.17
N GLU A 62 -13.79 -11.72 -3.41
CA GLU A 62 -13.52 -11.16 -2.07
C GLU A 62 -13.18 -9.67 -2.12
N ARG A 63 -12.43 -9.24 -3.15
CA ARG A 63 -12.15 -7.83 -3.42
C ARG A 63 -13.43 -7.06 -3.70
N ASP A 64 -14.28 -7.58 -4.58
CA ASP A 64 -15.51 -6.90 -4.99
C ASP A 64 -16.49 -6.82 -3.81
N ALA A 65 -16.58 -7.88 -3.00
CA ALA A 65 -17.35 -7.88 -1.76
C ALA A 65 -16.79 -6.89 -0.71
N CYS A 66 -15.47 -6.68 -0.67
CA CYS A 66 -14.84 -5.70 0.22
C CYS A 66 -14.86 -4.25 -0.31
N ARG A 67 -15.21 -4.03 -1.58
CA ARG A 67 -15.17 -2.72 -2.25
C ARG A 67 -15.93 -1.61 -1.48
N PRO A 68 -17.14 -1.85 -0.93
CA PRO A 68 -17.87 -0.80 -0.19
C PRO A 68 -17.16 -0.32 1.08
N PHE A 69 -16.24 -1.11 1.66
CA PHE A 69 -15.41 -0.64 2.79
C PHE A 69 -14.30 0.28 2.30
N LEU A 70 -13.65 -0.07 1.18
CA LEU A 70 -12.61 0.76 0.58
C LEU A 70 -13.18 2.10 0.06
N GLU A 71 -14.37 2.09 -0.52
CA GLU A 71 -15.08 3.31 -0.94
C GLU A 71 -15.29 4.28 0.22
N ARG A 72 -15.82 3.79 1.34
CA ARG A 72 -16.04 4.62 2.52
C ARG A 72 -14.74 5.13 3.13
N GLU A 73 -13.71 4.31 3.14
CA GLU A 73 -12.39 4.68 3.65
C GLU A 73 -11.74 5.78 2.81
N ILE A 74 -11.71 5.62 1.48
CA ILE A 74 -11.14 6.63 0.57
C ILE A 74 -11.97 7.92 0.60
N ALA A 75 -13.30 7.84 0.74
CA ALA A 75 -14.15 9.03 0.88
C ALA A 75 -13.84 9.87 2.13
N LEU A 76 -13.21 9.30 3.16
CA LEU A 76 -12.76 10.02 4.35
C LEU A 76 -11.38 10.68 4.17
N LEU A 77 -10.64 10.34 3.11
CA LEU A 77 -9.32 10.88 2.79
C LEU A 77 -9.48 12.07 1.83
N ALA A 78 -9.94 13.21 2.35
CA ALA A 78 -10.27 14.40 1.57
C ALA A 78 -9.08 14.95 0.74
N ASP A 79 -7.86 14.80 1.25
CA ASP A 79 -6.62 15.32 0.64
C ASP A 79 -5.78 14.21 0.00
N LEU A 80 -6.41 13.13 -0.48
CA LEU A 80 -5.71 12.02 -1.13
C LEU A 80 -5.07 12.49 -2.45
N ARG A 81 -3.74 12.55 -2.49
CA ARG A 81 -2.95 12.92 -3.70
C ARG A 81 -2.28 11.72 -4.38
N VAL A 82 -1.79 10.76 -3.60
CA VAL A 82 -1.00 9.62 -4.11
C VAL A 82 -1.48 8.31 -3.48
N VAL A 83 -1.63 7.27 -4.31
CA VAL A 83 -1.96 5.92 -3.86
C VAL A 83 -0.81 4.98 -4.20
N VAL A 84 -0.06 4.58 -3.19
CA VAL A 84 1.02 3.59 -3.35
C VAL A 84 0.42 2.18 -3.42
N CYS A 85 0.49 1.56 -4.60
CA CYS A 85 -0.04 0.23 -4.87
C CYS A 85 1.03 -0.84 -4.61
N LEU A 86 0.91 -1.55 -3.48
CA LEU A 86 1.82 -2.64 -3.09
C LEU A 86 1.44 -3.96 -3.79
N GLY A 87 2.04 -4.21 -4.95
CA GLY A 87 1.83 -5.41 -5.76
C GLY A 87 0.70 -5.29 -6.79
N ALA A 88 0.68 -6.24 -7.72
CA ALA A 88 -0.23 -6.22 -8.87
C ALA A 88 -1.72 -6.29 -8.47
N PHE A 89 -2.04 -7.00 -7.39
CA PHE A 89 -3.42 -7.10 -6.89
C PHE A 89 -3.94 -5.76 -6.36
N ALA A 90 -3.14 -5.06 -5.55
CA ALA A 90 -3.48 -3.72 -5.06
C ALA A 90 -3.61 -2.73 -6.23
N TYR A 91 -2.71 -2.81 -7.22
CA TYR A 91 -2.78 -1.99 -8.42
C TYR A 91 -4.04 -2.27 -9.26
N GLN A 92 -4.44 -3.54 -9.41
CA GLN A 92 -5.67 -3.91 -10.09
C GLN A 92 -6.89 -3.32 -9.37
N ALA A 93 -6.96 -3.48 -8.04
CA ALA A 93 -8.02 -2.91 -7.22
C ALA A 93 -8.09 -1.38 -7.34
N ALA A 94 -6.95 -0.68 -7.27
CA ALA A 94 -6.89 0.77 -7.38
C ALA A 94 -7.32 1.26 -8.77
N THR A 95 -6.82 0.66 -9.84
CA THR A 95 -7.21 1.03 -11.21
C THR A 95 -8.67 0.74 -11.52
N ASP A 96 -9.24 -0.34 -10.98
CA ASP A 96 -10.69 -0.60 -11.05
C ASP A 96 -11.48 0.45 -10.25
N PHE A 97 -11.01 0.81 -9.06
CA PHE A 97 -11.64 1.80 -8.19
C PHE A 97 -11.68 3.20 -8.83
N PHE A 98 -10.54 3.67 -9.33
CA PHE A 98 -10.39 4.99 -9.95
C PHE A 98 -10.72 5.02 -11.45
N ALA A 99 -11.33 3.94 -11.98
CA ALA A 99 -11.77 3.81 -13.37
C ALA A 99 -10.68 4.12 -14.42
N VAL A 100 -9.41 3.77 -14.13
CA VAL A 100 -8.28 4.00 -15.06
C VAL A 100 -8.37 3.02 -16.23
N LYS A 101 -8.66 3.53 -17.43
CA LYS A 101 -8.81 2.72 -18.66
C LYS A 101 -8.13 3.39 -19.88
N PRO A 102 -7.40 2.61 -20.73
CA PRO A 102 -6.99 1.23 -20.49
C PRO A 102 -6.01 1.14 -19.31
N ARG A 103 -6.06 0.05 -18.54
CA ARG A 103 -5.15 -0.18 -17.40
C ARG A 103 -3.71 -0.31 -17.90
N PRO A 104 -2.76 0.57 -17.51
CA PRO A 104 -1.34 0.40 -17.84
C PRO A 104 -0.75 -0.87 -17.23
N LYS A 105 0.31 -1.41 -17.83
CA LYS A 105 0.99 -2.60 -17.29
C LYS A 105 1.61 -2.29 -15.93
N PHE A 106 1.36 -3.16 -14.95
CA PHE A 106 2.00 -3.08 -13.63
C PHE A 106 3.52 -3.25 -13.73
N GLY A 107 4.27 -2.41 -13.00
CA GLY A 107 5.72 -2.50 -12.82
C GLY A 107 6.15 -1.71 -11.59
N HIS A 108 7.28 -2.08 -10.99
CA HIS A 108 7.83 -1.31 -9.87
C HIS A 108 8.24 0.10 -10.32
N GLY A 109 7.87 1.12 -9.56
CA GLY A 109 8.15 2.53 -9.88
C GLY A 109 7.23 3.12 -10.97
N VAL A 110 6.26 2.36 -11.48
CA VAL A 110 5.32 2.89 -12.49
C VAL A 110 4.36 3.88 -11.84
N GLU A 111 4.30 5.08 -12.40
CA GLU A 111 3.33 6.13 -12.08
C GLU A 111 2.20 6.14 -13.10
N VAL A 112 0.95 6.21 -12.62
CA VAL A 112 -0.25 6.25 -13.47
C VAL A 112 -1.16 7.36 -12.99
N ALA A 113 -1.54 8.26 -13.90
CA ALA A 113 -2.53 9.30 -13.61
C ALA A 113 -3.92 8.68 -13.36
N ALA A 114 -4.58 9.11 -12.29
CA ALA A 114 -5.93 8.71 -11.90
C ALA A 114 -6.72 9.96 -11.49
N GLY A 115 -7.21 10.70 -12.49
CA GLY A 115 -7.81 12.02 -12.25
C GLY A 115 -6.75 13.00 -11.76
N GLN A 116 -6.96 13.57 -10.57
CA GLN A 116 -6.00 14.47 -9.91
C GLN A 116 -4.98 13.72 -9.03
N MET A 117 -5.12 12.40 -8.92
CA MET A 117 -4.24 11.56 -8.10
C MET A 117 -3.20 10.84 -8.97
N THR A 118 -2.13 10.38 -8.33
CA THR A 118 -1.16 9.46 -8.93
C THR A 118 -1.23 8.10 -8.25
N LEU A 119 -1.39 7.03 -9.04
CA LEU A 119 -1.14 5.67 -8.58
C LEU A 119 0.35 5.37 -8.77
N LEU A 120 1.06 5.11 -7.67
CA LEU A 120 2.47 4.77 -7.69
C LEU A 120 2.66 3.29 -7.36
N CYS A 121 3.25 2.54 -8.27
CA CYS A 121 3.37 1.10 -8.13
C CYS A 121 4.66 0.68 -7.40
N SER A 122 4.54 -0.31 -6.51
CA SER A 122 5.69 -1.02 -5.95
C SER A 122 5.45 -2.52 -5.99
N PHE A 123 6.53 -3.31 -5.97
CA PHE A 123 6.37 -4.73 -5.68
C PHE A 123 5.95 -4.86 -4.21
N HIS A 124 5.09 -5.83 -3.92
CA HIS A 124 4.65 -6.06 -2.55
C HIS A 124 5.87 -6.46 -1.68
N PRO A 125 6.03 -5.94 -0.46
CA PRO A 125 7.13 -6.31 0.44
C PRO A 125 6.91 -7.69 1.10
N SER A 126 6.43 -8.69 0.33
CA SER A 126 6.29 -10.06 0.82
C SER A 126 7.67 -10.68 1.01
N GLN A 127 7.79 -11.64 1.95
CA GLN A 127 9.04 -12.40 2.14
C GLN A 127 9.55 -13.02 0.84
N GLN A 128 8.64 -13.49 -0.02
CA GLN A 128 9.01 -14.02 -1.33
C GLN A 128 9.75 -12.97 -2.17
N ASN A 129 9.24 -11.74 -2.26
CA ASN A 129 9.88 -10.71 -3.09
C ASN A 129 11.17 -10.17 -2.45
N THR A 130 11.22 -10.06 -1.12
CA THR A 130 12.37 -9.48 -0.43
C THR A 130 13.52 -10.48 -0.32
N PHE A 131 13.27 -11.76 -0.07
CA PHE A 131 14.32 -12.78 0.02
C PHE A 131 14.91 -13.15 -1.34
N THR A 132 14.12 -13.06 -2.41
CA THR A 132 14.60 -13.32 -3.79
C THR A 132 15.30 -12.11 -4.42
N GLY A 133 15.35 -10.96 -3.73
CA GLY A 133 15.92 -9.72 -4.26
C GLY A 133 15.06 -9.05 -5.33
N LYS A 134 13.84 -9.56 -5.61
CA LYS A 134 12.88 -8.91 -6.52
C LYS A 134 12.47 -7.52 -6.02
N LEU A 135 12.44 -7.34 -4.70
CA LEU A 135 12.35 -6.03 -4.06
C LEU A 135 13.51 -5.86 -3.07
N THR A 136 14.26 -4.78 -3.22
CA THR A 136 15.35 -4.40 -2.30
C THR A 136 14.96 -3.18 -1.46
N GLU A 137 15.66 -2.96 -0.35
CA GLU A 137 15.37 -1.81 0.52
C GLU A 137 15.49 -0.46 -0.22
N PRO A 138 16.53 -0.21 -1.03
CA PRO A 138 16.62 1.03 -1.80
C PRO A 138 15.46 1.23 -2.77
N MET A 139 14.93 0.16 -3.34
CA MET A 139 13.80 0.23 -4.28
C MET A 139 12.51 0.71 -3.60
N ILE A 140 12.15 0.11 -2.46
CA ILE A 140 10.96 0.56 -1.72
C ILE A 140 11.16 1.95 -1.09
N ASP A 141 12.38 2.27 -0.65
CA ASP A 141 12.72 3.60 -0.13
C ASP A 141 12.53 4.67 -1.22
N ALA A 142 12.99 4.40 -2.45
CA ALA A 142 12.79 5.31 -3.59
C ALA A 142 11.31 5.52 -3.93
N VAL A 143 10.47 4.49 -3.81
CA VAL A 143 9.02 4.63 -4.00
C VAL A 143 8.41 5.60 -2.98
N PHE A 144 8.75 5.46 -1.69
CA PHE A 144 8.17 6.34 -0.67
C PHE A 144 8.76 7.76 -0.71
N ALA A 145 10.04 7.92 -1.06
CA ALA A 145 10.60 9.24 -1.34
C ALA A 145 9.87 9.91 -2.51
N ARG A 146 9.62 9.17 -3.59
CA ARG A 146 8.87 9.67 -4.75
C ARG A 146 7.42 10.01 -4.39
N ALA A 147 6.77 9.23 -3.52
CA ALA A 147 5.45 9.56 -3.00
C ALA A 147 5.43 10.90 -2.26
N ALA A 148 6.45 11.19 -1.44
CA ALA A 148 6.58 12.46 -0.74
C ALA A 148 6.74 13.63 -1.72
N GLU A 149 7.55 13.48 -2.77
CA GLU A 149 7.70 14.50 -3.83
C GLU A 149 6.38 14.81 -4.55
N LEU A 150 5.58 13.78 -4.83
CA LEU A 150 4.27 13.93 -5.50
C LEU A 150 3.20 14.56 -4.59
N CYS A 151 3.38 14.45 -3.27
CA CYS A 151 2.53 15.06 -2.25
C CYS A 151 2.91 16.51 -1.90
N ALA A 152 4.06 17.01 -2.36
CA ALA A 152 4.43 18.42 -2.27
C ALA A 152 3.55 19.25 -3.21
#